data_AF-A0A194Q1H6-F1
#
_entry.id   AF-A0A194Q1H6-F1
#
_cell.length_a   1.000
_cell.length_b   1.000
_cell.length_c   1.000
_cell.angle_alpha   90.00
_cell.angle_beta   90.00
_cell.angle_gamma   90.00
#
_symmetry.space_group_name_H-M   'P 1'
#
loop_
_entity.id
_entity.type
_entity.pdbx_description
1 polymer ?
#
loop_
_entity_poly.entity_id
_entity_poly.type
_entity_poly.pdbx_seq_one_letter_code
_entity_poly.pdbx_strand_id
1 'polypeptide(L)'
;MFPQMKFRVSGLDAKAKYILLLDIVAADDYRYKFHNSRWMVAGKADPEMPKRMYIHPDSPSTGEQWMQKVVSFHKLKLTNNISDKHGFVSTCLFIA
;
A
#
# COMPACT_ATOMS: atom_id res chain seq x y z
N MET A 1 4.47 -3.92 6.73
CA MET A 1 5.30 -2.70 6.60
C MET A 1 5.57 -2.10 7.98
N PHE A 2 6.69 -1.37 8.14
CA PHE A 2 6.98 -0.61 9.35
C PHE A 2 7.38 0.83 8.96
N PRO A 3 6.76 1.87 9.56
CA PRO A 3 5.68 1.80 10.53
C PRO A 3 4.38 1.21 9.95
N GLN A 4 3.47 0.76 10.82
CA GLN A 4 2.16 0.26 10.40
C GLN A 4 1.30 1.42 9.88
N MET A 5 0.65 1.23 8.72
CA MET A 5 -0.31 2.21 8.19
C MET A 5 -1.64 2.11 8.94
N LYS A 6 -1.95 3.17 9.69
CA LYS A 6 -3.14 3.28 10.54
C LYS A 6 -3.84 4.60 10.28
N PHE A 7 -5.16 4.58 10.21
CA PHE A 7 -5.99 5.73 9.89
C PHE A 7 -7.17 5.83 10.84
N ARG A 8 -7.53 7.05 11.24
CA ARG A 8 -8.83 7.34 11.87
C ARG A 8 -9.73 7.93 10.80
N VAL A 9 -10.89 7.32 10.62
CA VAL A 9 -11.87 7.74 9.61
C VAL A 9 -12.99 8.51 10.30
N SER A 10 -13.51 9.55 9.65
CA SER A 10 -14.64 10.34 10.11
C SER A 10 -15.45 10.87 8.92
N GLY A 11 -16.70 11.29 9.16
CA GLY A 11 -17.55 11.93 8.15
C GLY A 11 -18.24 10.98 7.16
N LEU A 12 -18.21 9.67 7.38
CA LEU A 12 -18.96 8.71 6.57
C LEU A 12 -20.45 8.71 6.97
N ASP A 13 -21.34 8.47 6.01
CA ASP A 13 -22.73 8.09 6.32
C ASP A 13 -22.73 6.80 7.15
N ALA A 14 -23.30 6.86 8.36
CA ALA A 14 -23.35 5.76 9.31
C ALA A 14 -23.98 4.48 8.73
N LYS A 15 -24.99 4.59 7.85
CA LYS A 15 -25.77 3.45 7.33
C LYS A 15 -25.27 2.93 5.99
N ALA A 16 -24.51 3.73 5.24
CA ALA A 16 -23.94 3.31 3.96
C ALA A 16 -22.81 2.29 4.17
N LYS A 17 -22.64 1.37 3.20
CA LYS A 17 -21.54 0.39 3.19
C LYS A 17 -20.37 0.90 2.37
N TYR A 18 -19.17 0.77 2.92
CA TYR A 18 -17.92 1.19 2.30
C TYR A 18 -16.95 0.01 2.23
N ILE A 19 -16.15 0.01 1.16
CA ILE A 19 -14.97 -0.83 1.01
C ILE A 19 -13.77 0.09 1.17
N LEU A 20 -12.88 -0.24 2.11
CA LEU A 20 -11.58 0.43 2.23
C LEU A 20 -10.51 -0.44 1.61
N LEU A 21 -9.68 0.18 0.77
CA LEU A 21 -8.54 -0.47 0.13
C LEU A 21 -7.32 0.44 0.21
N LEU A 22 -6.15 -0.17 0.07
CA LEU A 22 -4.87 0.50 0.03
C LEU A 22 -4.08 0.00 -1.17
N ASP A 23 -3.56 0.95 -1.94
CA ASP A 23 -2.66 0.70 -3.07
C ASP A 23 -1.32 1.40 -2.81
N ILE A 24 -0.25 0.86 -3.38
CA ILE A 24 1.10 1.42 -3.30
C ILE A 24 1.58 1.65 -4.72
N VAL A 25 1.68 2.92 -5.07
CA VAL A 25 2.09 3.38 -6.41
C VAL A 25 3.51 3.94 -6.36
N ALA A 26 4.21 3.88 -7.50
CA ALA A 26 5.50 4.54 -7.63
C ALA A 26 5.35 6.05 -7.35
N ALA A 27 6.28 6.61 -6.58
CA ALA A 27 6.30 8.04 -6.29
C ALA A 27 6.88 8.85 -7.46
N ASP A 28 7.78 8.24 -8.23
CA ASP A 28 8.44 8.79 -9.41
C ASP A 28 8.91 7.65 -10.35
N ASP A 29 9.45 8.04 -11.50
CA ASP A 29 9.96 7.13 -12.53
C ASP A 29 11.48 6.92 -12.44
N TYR A 30 12.08 7.01 -11.24
CA TYR A 30 13.52 6.86 -11.03
C TYR A 30 13.91 5.55 -10.35
N ARG A 31 15.05 5.00 -10.78
CA ARG A 31 15.77 3.96 -10.03
C ARG A 31 16.76 4.64 -9.10
N TYR A 32 16.76 4.28 -7.82
CA TYR A 32 17.65 4.87 -6.82
C TYR A 32 18.80 3.94 -6.45
N LYS A 33 19.94 4.52 -6.06
CA LYS A 33 21.06 3.84 -5.39
C LYS A 33 21.41 4.56 -4.10
N PHE A 34 21.85 3.82 -3.09
CA PHE A 34 22.36 4.40 -1.85
C PHE A 34 23.89 4.39 -1.85
N HIS A 35 24.51 5.57 -1.86
CA HIS A 35 25.96 5.70 -1.87
C HIS A 35 26.41 6.93 -1.07
N ASN A 36 27.49 6.80 -0.30
CA ASN A 36 28.00 7.83 0.62
C ASN A 36 26.90 8.41 1.53
N SER A 37 26.09 7.52 2.11
CA SER A 37 24.96 7.86 2.99
C SER A 37 23.91 8.77 2.35
N ARG A 38 23.78 8.76 1.02
CA ARG A 38 22.81 9.55 0.27
C ARG A 38 22.09 8.71 -0.78
N TRP A 39 20.81 9.01 -0.97
CA TRP A 39 20.03 8.52 -2.10
C TRP A 39 20.37 9.33 -3.34
N MET A 40 20.67 8.65 -4.44
CA MET A 40 20.93 9.27 -5.73
C MET A 40 20.15 8.56 -6.84
N VAL A 41 19.71 9.32 -7.84
CA VAL A 41 19.13 8.76 -9.06
C VAL A 41 20.22 8.00 -9.82
N ALA A 42 19.92 6.75 -10.16
CA ALA A 42 20.78 5.84 -10.90
C ALA A 42 20.27 5.56 -12.32
N GLY A 43 19.06 6.00 -12.67
CA GLY A 43 18.46 5.82 -14.00
C GLY A 43 16.93 5.89 -13.96
N LYS A 44 16.32 5.39 -15.04
CA LYS A 44 14.86 5.23 -15.15
C LYS A 44 14.40 3.99 -14.37
N ALA A 45 13.22 4.05 -13.75
CA ALA A 45 12.58 2.91 -13.11
C ALA A 45 12.26 1.79 -14.12
N ASP A 46 12.24 0.54 -13.66
CA ASP A 46 11.74 -0.56 -14.48
C ASP A 46 10.21 -0.43 -14.67
N PRO A 47 9.62 -1.07 -15.69
CA PRO A 47 8.19 -0.98 -15.96
C PRO A 47 7.34 -1.31 -14.73
N GLU A 48 6.25 -0.54 -14.55
CA GLU A 48 5.34 -0.72 -13.42
C GLU A 48 4.71 -2.13 -13.46
N MET A 49 4.77 -2.82 -12.33
CA MET A 49 4.17 -4.14 -12.15
C MET A 49 2.63 -4.05 -12.16
N PRO A 50 1.91 -5.15 -12.49
CA PRO A 50 0.46 -5.17 -12.39
C PRO A 50 -0.01 -4.75 -10.99
N LYS A 51 -0.79 -3.67 -10.92
CA LYS A 51 -1.26 -3.09 -9.66
C LYS A 51 -2.11 -4.10 -8.92
N ARG A 52 -1.76 -4.35 -7.65
CA ARG A 52 -2.53 -5.18 -6.74
C ARG A 52 -2.99 -4.35 -5.57
N MET A 53 -4.30 -4.13 -5.51
CA MET A 53 -4.93 -3.43 -4.40
C MET A 53 -5.10 -4.39 -3.22
N TYR A 54 -4.79 -3.92 -2.02
CA TYR A 54 -5.11 -4.61 -0.79
C TYR A 54 -6.46 -4.11 -0.25
N ILE A 55 -7.47 -4.97 -0.26
CA ILE A 55 -8.77 -4.66 0.35
C ILE A 55 -8.70 -4.97 1.84
N HIS A 56 -9.13 -4.03 2.68
CA HIS A 56 -9.16 -4.25 4.13
C HIS A 56 -10.12 -5.41 4.45
N PRO A 57 -9.75 -6.36 5.32
CA PRO A 57 -10.52 -7.58 5.59
C PRO A 57 -11.91 -7.32 6.18
N ASP A 58 -12.09 -6.20 6.87
CA ASP A 58 -13.40 -5.79 7.41
C ASP A 58 -14.33 -5.25 6.30
N SER A 59 -13.89 -5.15 5.04
CA SER A 59 -14.73 -4.69 3.93
C SER A 59 -15.66 -5.80 3.41
N PRO A 60 -16.90 -5.48 3.00
CA PRO A 60 -17.57 -4.19 3.18
C PRO A 60 -18.09 -4.02 4.63
N SER A 61 -17.95 -2.81 5.19
CA SER A 61 -18.49 -2.44 6.51
C SER A 61 -19.22 -1.11 6.44
N THR A 62 -20.09 -0.84 7.42
CA THR A 62 -20.83 0.43 7.48
C THR A 62 -19.92 1.60 7.85
N GLY A 63 -20.32 2.83 7.50
CA GLY A 63 -19.58 4.02 7.91
C GLY A 63 -19.42 4.11 9.42
N GLU A 64 -20.45 3.73 10.18
CA GLU A 64 -20.39 3.66 11.65
C GLU A 64 -19.27 2.72 12.14
N GLN A 65 -19.20 1.50 11.59
CA GLN A 65 -18.17 0.52 11.95
C GLN A 65 -16.75 1.01 11.62
N TRP A 66 -16.57 1.67 10.48
CA TRP A 66 -15.28 2.23 10.07
C TRP A 66 -14.81 3.38 10.96
N MET A 67 -15.74 4.22 11.42
CA MET A 67 -15.42 5.38 12.26
C MET A 67 -15.25 5.02 13.75
N GLN A 68 -15.69 3.83 14.18
CA GLN A 68 -15.66 3.41 15.59
C GLN A 68 -14.24 3.21 16.14
N LYS A 69 -13.29 2.78 15.30
CA LYS A 69 -11.92 2.44 15.72
C LYS A 69 -10.91 2.83 14.64
N VAL A 70 -9.62 2.81 15.01
CA VAL A 70 -8.52 3.00 14.06
C VAL A 70 -8.50 1.83 13.06
N VAL A 71 -8.53 2.17 11.78
CA VAL A 71 -8.39 1.23 10.66
C VAL A 71 -6.90 0.93 10.46
N SER A 72 -6.53 -0.35 10.36
CA SER A 72 -5.12 -0.77 10.34
C SER A 72 -4.82 -1.74 9.21
N PHE A 73 -3.95 -1.33 8.30
CA PHE A 73 -3.46 -2.15 7.18
C PHE A 73 -2.24 -3.01 7.55
N HIS A 74 -2.11 -3.39 8.82
CA HIS A 74 -0.96 -4.15 9.34
C HIS A 74 -0.74 -5.53 8.69
N LYS A 75 -1.79 -6.14 8.12
CA LYS A 75 -1.71 -7.43 7.40
C LYS A 75 -1.23 -7.29 5.95
N LEU A 76 -1.10 -6.07 5.42
CA LEU A 76 -0.57 -5.83 4.08
C LEU A 76 0.90 -6.26 4.02
N LYS A 77 1.20 -7.09 3.02
CA LYS A 77 2.55 -7.58 2.71
C LYS A 77 3.01 -7.04 1.37
N LEU A 78 4.28 -6.64 1.33
CA LEU A 78 4.98 -6.25 0.11
C LEU A 78 5.77 -7.44 -0.40
N THR A 79 5.86 -7.58 -1.72
CA THR A 79 6.68 -8.60 -2.36
C THR A 79 7.41 -8.02 -3.57
N ASN A 80 8.64 -8.47 -3.80
CA ASN A 80 9.36 -8.26 -5.05
C ASN A 80 9.22 -9.45 -6.01
N ASN A 81 8.51 -10.52 -5.62
CA ASN A 81 8.25 -11.65 -6.49
C ASN A 81 7.13 -11.30 -7.48
N ILE A 82 7.51 -11.11 -8.74
CA ILE A 82 6.61 -10.76 -9.83
C ILE A 82 5.57 -11.84 -10.16
N SER A 83 5.83 -13.07 -9.75
CA SER A 83 4.98 -14.24 -9.97
C SER A 83 4.18 -14.63 -8.72
N ASP A 84 4.13 -13.75 -7.71
CA ASP A 84 3.44 -14.06 -6.45
C ASP A 84 1.95 -14.43 -6.68
N LYS A 85 1.54 -15.55 -6.09
CA LYS A 85 0.16 -16.07 -6.17
C LYS A 85 -0.68 -15.74 -4.93
N HIS A 86 -0.08 -15.17 -3.88
CA HIS A 86 -0.77 -14.90 -2.61
C HIS A 86 -1.53 -13.57 -2.61
N GLY A 87 -1.46 -12.79 -3.69
CA GLY A 87 -2.13 -11.49 -3.77
C GLY A 87 -1.41 -10.40 -2.99
N PHE A 88 -0.13 -10.58 -2.65
CA PHE A 88 0.64 -9.52 -1.98
C PHE A 88 0.84 -8.34 -2.92
N VAL A 89 0.99 -7.16 -2.34
CA VAL A 89 1.20 -5.93 -3.10
C VAL A 89 2.60 -6.01 -3.70
N SER A 90 2.67 -6.22 -5.01
CA SER A 90 3.92 -6.28 -5.75
C SER A 90 4.50 -4.87 -5.80
N THR A 91 5.63 -4.70 -5.14
CA THR A 91 6.40 -3.47 -5.18
C THR A 91 7.64 -3.70 -6.00
N CYS A 92 7.87 -2.81 -6.95
CA CYS A 92 9.18 -2.61 -7.55
C CYS A 92 10.12 -1.99 -6.49
N LEU A 93 10.57 -2.80 -5.53
CA LEU A 93 11.54 -2.38 -4.52
C LEU A 93 12.92 -2.30 -5.18
N PHE A 94 13.29 -1.10 -5.64
CA PHE A 94 14.60 -0.80 -6.18
C PHE A 94 15.51 -0.22 -5.10
N ILE A 95 16.05 -1.09 -4.26
CA ILE A 95 17.24 -0.76 -3.48
C ILE A 95 18.30 -1.75 -3.95
N ALA A 96 19.26 -1.27 -4.74
CA ALA A 96 20.52 -1.95 -5.00
C ALA A 96 21.55 -1.52 -3.96
#